data_AF-A0A951ZAT3-F1
#
_entry.id   AF-A0A951ZAT3-F1
#
_cell.length_a   1.000
_cell.length_b   1.000
_cell.length_c   1.000
_cell.angle_alpha   90.00
_cell.angle_beta   90.00
_cell.angle_gamma   90.00
#
_symmetry.space_group_name_H-M   'P 1'
#
loop_
_entity.id
_entity.type
_entity.pdbx_description
1 polymer ?
#
loop_
_entity_poly.entity_id
_entity_poly.type
_entity_poly.pdbx_seq_one_letter_code
_entity_poly.pdbx_strand_id
1 'polypeptide(L)'
;MAMKLPPHPGLSIRHDCLEPLGLSVTAAAGLLGLSRQALNNVVNGKAAISADMAIRLDRAFGGGAEAWLRLQMAHDLALARERNRHLAIRRYRPSTRASAAAADKPSAPQARGDATPARAMAVRTRLARLGITEQDVAGAVGWARGREGKPG
;
A
#
# COMPACT_ATOMS: atom_id res chain seq x y z
N MET A 1 4.80 -22.73 -18.17
CA MET A 1 3.37 -22.37 -17.95
C MET A 1 3.18 -20.95 -18.45
N ALA A 2 2.31 -20.74 -19.46
CA ALA A 2 1.99 -19.41 -19.95
C ALA A 2 1.40 -18.59 -18.80
N MET A 3 2.07 -17.49 -18.43
CA MET A 3 1.52 -16.57 -17.42
C MET A 3 0.22 -16.01 -17.99
N LYS A 4 -0.92 -16.51 -17.51
CA LYS A 4 -2.23 -15.90 -17.80
C LYS A 4 -2.12 -14.43 -17.41
N LEU A 5 -2.42 -13.53 -18.34
CA LEU A 5 -2.48 -12.13 -18.01
C LEU A 5 -3.50 -11.95 -16.88
N PRO A 6 -3.14 -11.23 -15.80
CA PRO A 6 -4.11 -10.92 -14.75
C PRO A 6 -5.33 -10.24 -15.40
N PRO A 7 -6.56 -10.67 -15.04
CA PRO A 7 -7.77 -10.09 -15.61
C PRO A 7 -7.89 -8.60 -15.26
N HIS A 8 -8.55 -7.83 -16.12
CA HIS A 8 -8.82 -6.43 -15.84
C HIS A 8 -9.68 -6.30 -14.57
N PRO A 9 -9.35 -5.39 -13.64
CA PRO A 9 -10.08 -5.27 -12.36
C PRO A 9 -11.56 -4.89 -12.51
N GLY A 10 -11.95 -4.37 -13.68
CA GLY A 10 -13.36 -4.17 -14.06
C GLY A 10 -14.22 -5.44 -13.94
N LEU A 11 -13.63 -6.62 -14.17
CA LEU A 11 -14.32 -7.89 -13.97
C LEU A 11 -14.57 -8.17 -12.49
N SER A 12 -13.62 -7.83 -11.61
CA SER A 12 -13.80 -7.92 -10.15
C SER A 12 -14.92 -6.99 -9.69
N ILE A 13 -15.04 -5.77 -10.24
CA ILE A 13 -16.17 -4.88 -9.91
C ILE A 13 -17.50 -5.56 -10.28
N ARG A 14 -17.59 -6.21 -11.44
CA ARG A 14 -18.81 -6.91 -11.85
C ARG A 14 -19.14 -8.08 -10.92
N HIS A 15 -18.20 -8.99 -10.73
CA HIS A 15 -18.43 -10.27 -10.04
C HIS A 15 -18.44 -10.15 -8.52
N ASP A 16 -17.63 -9.25 -7.96
CA ASP A 16 -17.45 -9.13 -6.51
C ASP A 16 -18.31 -8.00 -5.91
N CYS A 17 -18.79 -7.05 -6.73
CA CYS A 17 -19.61 -5.93 -6.24
C CYS A 17 -21.02 -5.88 -6.87
N LEU A 18 -21.13 -5.89 -8.21
CA LEU A 18 -22.42 -5.66 -8.86
C LEU A 18 -23.36 -6.86 -8.78
N GLU A 19 -22.89 -8.04 -9.20
CA GLU A 19 -23.69 -9.26 -9.24
C GLU A 19 -24.18 -9.71 -7.85
N PRO A 20 -23.34 -9.74 -6.78
CA PRO A 20 -23.79 -10.16 -5.45
C PRO A 20 -24.82 -9.21 -4.83
N LEU A 21 -24.77 -7.93 -5.21
CA LEU A 21 -25.70 -6.90 -4.73
C LEU A 21 -26.92 -6.73 -5.65
N GLY A 22 -27.01 -7.47 -6.75
CA GLY A 22 -28.08 -7.33 -7.74
C GLY A 22 -28.13 -5.96 -8.41
N LEU A 23 -27.00 -5.24 -8.44
CA LEU A 23 -26.94 -3.87 -8.94
C LEU A 23 -26.75 -3.85 -10.45
N SER A 24 -27.63 -3.12 -11.14
CA SER A 24 -27.37 -2.76 -12.53
C SER A 24 -26.22 -1.75 -12.62
N VAL A 25 -25.53 -1.73 -13.78
CA VAL A 25 -24.47 -0.73 -14.05
C VAL A 25 -25.00 0.69 -13.90
N THR A 26 -26.26 0.94 -14.24
CA THR A 26 -26.88 2.27 -14.09
C THR A 26 -27.06 2.63 -12.61
N ALA A 27 -27.57 1.71 -11.79
CA ALA A 27 -27.76 1.94 -10.36
C ALA A 27 -26.42 2.16 -9.64
N ALA A 28 -25.42 1.32 -9.95
CA ALA A 28 -24.08 1.46 -9.38
C ALA A 28 -23.37 2.74 -9.82
N ALA A 29 -23.57 3.19 -11.07
CA ALA A 29 -23.03 4.48 -11.51
C ALA A 29 -23.64 5.64 -10.71
N GLY A 30 -24.94 5.58 -10.40
CA GLY A 30 -25.61 6.51 -9.51
C GLY A 30 -25.01 6.52 -8.10
N LEU A 31 -24.80 5.35 -7.50
CA LEU A 31 -24.17 5.21 -6.17
C LEU A 31 -22.76 5.79 -6.12
N LEU A 32 -21.98 5.57 -7.18
CA LEU A 32 -20.61 6.06 -7.27
C LEU A 32 -20.52 7.53 -7.68
N GLY A 33 -21.64 8.18 -8.05
CA GLY A 33 -21.65 9.55 -8.56
C GLY A 33 -20.90 9.70 -9.89
N LEU A 34 -21.04 8.71 -10.78
CA LEU A 34 -20.38 8.63 -12.08
C LEU A 34 -21.40 8.58 -13.21
N SER A 35 -20.96 8.88 -14.43
CA SER A 35 -21.78 8.58 -15.59
C SER A 35 -21.87 7.06 -15.80
N ARG A 36 -23.02 6.59 -16.29
CA ARG A 36 -23.21 5.18 -16.68
C ARG A 36 -22.13 4.71 -17.66
N GLN A 37 -21.74 5.58 -18.60
CA GLN A 37 -20.71 5.28 -19.59
C GLN A 37 -19.34 5.08 -18.94
N ALA A 38 -18.97 5.91 -17.96
CA ALA A 38 -17.69 5.77 -17.24
C ALA A 38 -17.61 4.41 -16.54
N LEU A 39 -18.62 4.06 -15.74
CA LEU A 39 -18.63 2.76 -15.05
C LEU A 39 -18.68 1.58 -16.05
N ASN A 40 -19.48 1.70 -17.11
CA ASN A 40 -19.57 0.66 -18.14
C ASN A 40 -18.22 0.43 -18.85
N ASN A 41 -17.46 1.49 -19.12
CA ASN A 41 -16.14 1.35 -19.73
C ASN A 41 -15.17 0.62 -18.80
N VAL A 42 -15.17 0.95 -17.51
CA VAL A 42 -14.31 0.28 -16.53
C VAL A 42 -14.69 -1.19 -16.38
N VAL A 43 -15.96 -1.49 -16.16
CA VAL A 43 -16.47 -2.85 -15.95
C VAL A 43 -16.20 -3.77 -17.15
N ASN A 44 -16.25 -3.24 -18.37
CA ASN A 44 -15.94 -4.01 -19.59
C ASN A 44 -14.45 -3.96 -19.98
N GLY A 45 -13.56 -3.46 -19.12
CA GLY A 45 -12.12 -3.41 -19.37
C GLY A 45 -11.68 -2.47 -20.49
N LYS A 46 -12.52 -1.49 -20.84
CA LYS A 46 -12.23 -0.45 -21.85
C LYS A 46 -11.58 0.79 -21.25
N ALA A 47 -11.61 0.95 -19.92
CA ALA A 47 -10.99 2.04 -19.20
C ALA A 47 -10.36 1.53 -17.89
N ALA A 48 -9.21 2.09 -17.54
CA ALA A 48 -8.52 1.80 -16.29
C ALA A 48 -9.24 2.42 -15.09
N ILE A 49 -9.03 1.84 -13.91
CA ILE A 49 -9.43 2.42 -12.63
C ILE A 49 -8.47 3.55 -12.26
N SER A 50 -8.98 4.78 -12.22
CA SER A 50 -8.24 5.94 -11.71
C SER A 50 -8.24 5.98 -10.17
N ALA A 51 -7.41 6.85 -9.57
CA ALA A 51 -7.41 7.06 -8.12
C ALA A 51 -8.79 7.55 -7.59
N ASP A 52 -9.44 8.48 -8.30
CA ASP A 52 -10.77 8.97 -7.95
C ASP A 52 -11.82 7.84 -8.00
N MET A 53 -11.77 7.00 -9.04
CA MET A 53 -12.61 5.80 -9.14
C MET A 53 -12.36 4.83 -7.99
N ALA A 54 -11.10 4.57 -7.64
CA ALA A 54 -10.74 3.66 -6.55
C ALA A 54 -11.28 4.14 -5.20
N ILE A 55 -11.20 5.45 -4.91
CA ILE A 55 -11.78 6.03 -3.69
C ILE A 55 -13.31 5.89 -3.68
N ARG A 56 -13.97 6.08 -4.82
CA ARG A 56 -15.43 5.88 -4.91
C ARG A 56 -15.82 4.43 -4.69
N LEU A 57 -15.09 3.49 -5.28
CA LEU A 57 -15.32 2.06 -5.09
C LEU A 57 -15.12 1.64 -3.64
N ASP A 58 -14.08 2.14 -2.98
CA ASP A 58 -13.85 1.88 -1.55
C ASP A 58 -14.99 2.43 -0.68
N ARG A 59 -15.46 3.64 -0.95
CA ARG A 59 -16.59 4.22 -0.21
C ARG A 59 -17.92 3.49 -0.46
N ALA A 60 -18.12 2.93 -1.64
CA ALA A 60 -19.38 2.27 -2.00
C ALA A 60 -19.41 0.77 -1.65
N PHE A 61 -18.29 0.07 -1.83
CA PHE A 61 -18.21 -1.39 -1.74
C PHE A 61 -17.12 -1.87 -0.77
N GLY A 62 -16.27 -0.98 -0.29
CA GLY A 62 -15.12 -1.32 0.56
C GLY A 62 -13.93 -1.89 -0.22
N GLY A 63 -13.04 -2.57 0.53
CA GLY A 63 -11.85 -3.23 -0.01
C GLY A 63 -10.59 -2.37 -0.01
N GLY A 64 -10.68 -1.05 0.22
CA GLY A 64 -9.56 -0.12 0.23
C GLY A 64 -9.20 0.39 -1.17
N ALA A 65 -9.06 1.71 -1.31
CA ALA A 65 -8.70 2.33 -2.59
C ALA A 65 -7.38 1.79 -3.16
N GLU A 66 -6.38 1.52 -2.29
CA GLU A 66 -5.10 0.96 -2.69
C GLU A 66 -5.23 -0.45 -3.25
N ALA A 67 -6.21 -1.24 -2.78
CA ALA A 67 -6.42 -2.59 -3.30
C ALA A 67 -6.85 -2.56 -4.77
N TRP A 68 -7.81 -1.70 -5.11
CA TRP A 68 -8.25 -1.48 -6.49
C TRP A 68 -7.12 -1.02 -7.40
N LEU A 69 -6.29 -0.08 -6.93
CA LEU A 69 -5.12 0.39 -7.68
C LEU A 69 -4.04 -0.67 -7.85
N ARG A 70 -3.82 -1.54 -6.84
CA ARG A 70 -2.90 -2.68 -6.98
C ARG A 70 -3.35 -3.64 -8.07
N LEU A 71 -4.65 -3.92 -8.16
CA LEU A 71 -5.20 -4.78 -9.22
C LEU A 71 -5.00 -4.15 -10.60
N GLN A 72 -5.30 -2.86 -10.74
CA GLN A 72 -5.07 -2.13 -11.98
C GLN A 72 -3.60 -2.12 -12.39
N MET A 73 -2.70 -1.83 -11.43
CA MET A 73 -1.26 -1.82 -11.68
C MET A 73 -0.74 -3.20 -12.11
N ALA A 74 -1.22 -4.29 -11.50
CA ALA A 74 -0.85 -5.64 -11.90
C ALA A 74 -1.27 -5.95 -13.34
N HIS A 75 -2.50 -5.55 -13.71
CA HIS A 75 -3.01 -5.67 -15.08
C HIS A 75 -2.20 -4.87 -16.09
N ASP A 76 -2.02 -3.57 -15.82
CA ASP A 76 -1.31 -2.66 -16.72
C ASP A 76 0.15 -3.04 -16.88
N LEU A 77 0.80 -3.50 -15.81
CA LEU A 77 2.18 -3.95 -15.86
C LEU A 77 2.33 -5.24 -16.68
N ALA A 78 1.36 -6.17 -16.59
CA ALA A 78 1.38 -7.38 -17.41
C ALA A 78 1.22 -7.05 -18.90
N LEU A 79 0.28 -6.17 -19.25
CA LEU A 79 0.11 -5.68 -20.63
C LEU A 79 1.35 -4.92 -21.11
N ALA A 80 1.90 -4.05 -20.27
CA ALA A 80 3.10 -3.28 -20.59
C ALA A 80 4.31 -4.20 -20.80
N ARG A 81 4.48 -5.26 -20.00
CA ARG A 81 5.56 -6.24 -20.19
C ARG A 81 5.46 -6.93 -21.54
N GLU A 82 4.26 -7.34 -21.94
CA GLU A 82 4.04 -7.98 -23.24
C GLU A 82 4.33 -7.01 -24.40
N ARG A 83 3.79 -5.78 -24.33
CA ARG A 83 4.01 -4.75 -25.35
C ARG A 83 5.48 -4.38 -25.48
N ASN A 84 6.20 -4.32 -24.36
CA ASN A 84 7.60 -3.87 -24.29
C ASN A 84 8.62 -5.02 -24.29
N ARG A 85 8.21 -6.25 -24.62
CA ARG A 85 9.10 -7.45 -24.61
C ARG A 85 10.35 -7.31 -25.48
N HIS A 86 10.32 -6.42 -26.47
CA HIS A 86 11.40 -6.17 -27.43
C HIS A 86 12.34 -5.03 -27.00
N LEU A 87 12.06 -4.32 -25.89
CA LEU A 87 12.89 -3.22 -25.44
C LEU A 87 14.21 -3.75 -24.83
N ALA A 88 15.32 -3.47 -25.51
CA ALA A 88 16.67 -3.75 -25.03
C ALA A 88 17.28 -2.52 -24.36
N ILE A 89 16.88 -2.22 -23.12
CA ILE A 89 17.41 -1.06 -22.36
C ILE A 89 18.59 -1.52 -21.49
N ARG A 90 19.76 -0.92 -21.71
CA ARG A 90 20.93 -1.15 -20.85
C ARG A 90 20.70 -0.55 -19.47
N ARG A 91 20.81 -1.36 -18.42
CA ARG A 91 20.72 -0.89 -17.03
C ARG A 91 21.81 0.15 -16.77
N TYR A 92 21.40 1.33 -16.32
CA TYR A 92 22.33 2.35 -15.85
C TYR A 92 23.17 1.78 -14.69
N ARG A 93 24.50 1.78 -14.86
CA ARG A 93 25.46 1.52 -13.79
C ARG A 93 26.18 2.83 -13.48
N PRO A 94 26.01 3.40 -12.27
CA PRO A 94 26.76 4.60 -11.91
C PRO A 94 28.26 4.27 -11.90
N SER A 95 29.09 5.09 -12.55
CA SER A 95 30.54 4.99 -12.43
C SER A 95 30.95 5.51 -11.07
N THR A 96 31.35 4.60 -10.21
CA THR A 96 31.73 4.91 -8.85
C THR A 96 33.10 5.57 -8.80
N ARG A 97 33.16 6.90 -8.93
CA ARG A 97 34.24 7.66 -8.27
C ARG A 97 33.96 7.79 -6.76
N ALA A 98 32.69 7.68 -6.35
CA ALA A 98 32.25 7.74 -4.96
C ALA A 98 32.21 6.39 -4.21
N SER A 99 32.28 5.21 -4.88
CA SER A 99 32.33 3.92 -4.15
C SER A 99 33.75 3.41 -3.86
N ALA A 100 34.80 4.08 -4.33
CA ALA A 100 36.17 3.82 -3.88
C ALA A 100 36.45 4.38 -2.47
N ALA A 101 35.75 5.45 -2.05
CA ALA A 101 36.00 6.13 -0.77
C ALA A 101 35.38 5.44 0.47
N ALA A 102 34.62 4.35 0.29
CA ALA A 102 33.95 3.65 1.39
C ALA A 102 34.64 2.34 1.81
N ALA A 103 35.71 1.92 1.12
CA ALA A 103 36.41 0.66 1.37
C ALA A 103 37.65 0.79 2.28
N ASP A 104 38.07 2.01 2.64
CA ASP A 104 39.22 2.25 3.52
C ASP A 104 38.77 3.00 4.79
N LYS A 105 38.24 2.25 5.76
CA LYS A 105 38.31 2.66 7.16
C LYS A 105 39.35 1.75 7.82
N PRO A 106 40.44 2.29 8.40
CA PRO A 106 41.28 1.48 9.26
C PRO A 106 40.43 1.03 10.45
N SER A 107 40.44 -0.28 10.69
CA SER A 107 39.84 -0.89 11.86
C SER A 107 40.49 -0.27 13.09
N ALA A 108 39.72 0.55 13.82
CA ALA A 108 40.15 1.05 15.12
C ALA A 108 40.29 -0.13 16.10
N PRO A 109 41.33 -0.15 16.95
CA PRO A 109 41.59 -1.27 17.84
C PRO A 109 40.45 -1.43 18.85
N GLN A 110 40.05 -2.68 19.08
CA GLN A 110 39.12 -3.08 20.13
C GLN A 110 39.75 -2.73 21.48
N ALA A 111 39.41 -1.56 22.01
CA ALA A 111 39.65 -1.24 23.40
C ALA A 111 38.69 -2.09 24.25
N ARG A 112 39.26 -3.10 24.91
CA ARG A 112 38.67 -3.66 26.12
C ARG A 112 38.55 -2.52 27.14
N GLY A 113 37.37 -2.38 27.72
CA GLY A 113 37.07 -1.40 28.75
C GLY A 113 35.70 -1.69 29.31
N ASP A 114 35.69 -2.37 30.45
CA ASP A 114 34.52 -2.66 31.26
C ASP A 114 33.79 -1.37 31.67
N ALA A 115 32.44 -1.41 31.68
CA ALA A 115 31.54 -0.84 32.72
C ALA A 115 30.11 -0.48 32.21
N THR A 116 29.13 -1.30 32.59
CA THR A 116 27.97 -0.93 33.46
C THR A 116 26.80 -0.07 32.89
N PRO A 117 25.52 -0.32 33.29
CA PRO A 117 24.33 -0.05 32.48
C PRO A 117 23.70 1.33 32.76
N ALA A 118 24.41 2.42 32.44
CA ALA A 118 23.94 3.78 32.70
C ALA A 118 23.14 4.43 31.54
N ARG A 119 22.99 3.77 30.39
CA ARG A 119 22.27 4.33 29.23
C ARG A 119 20.75 4.18 29.27
N ALA A 120 20.21 3.31 30.14
CA ALA A 120 18.76 3.17 30.33
C ALA A 120 18.14 4.26 31.24
N MET A 121 18.94 4.95 32.07
CA MET A 121 18.44 6.04 32.93
C MET A 121 18.34 7.40 32.22
N ALA A 122 19.13 7.66 31.18
CA ALA A 122 19.17 8.97 30.52
C ALA A 122 17.92 9.29 29.67
N VAL A 123 17.15 8.28 29.26
CA VAL A 123 15.86 8.50 28.56
C VAL A 123 14.71 8.72 29.56
N ARG A 124 14.78 8.12 30.75
CA ARG A 124 13.77 8.30 31.82
C ARG A 124 13.82 9.69 32.47
N THR A 125 15.00 10.31 32.56
CA THR A 125 15.13 11.68 33.10
C THR A 125 14.71 12.78 32.12
N ARG A 126 14.58 12.48 30.81
CA ARG A 126 14.13 13.46 29.80
C ARG A 126 12.61 13.53 29.66
N LEU A 127 11.89 12.47 30.01
CA LEU A 127 10.42 12.40 29.92
C LEU A 127 9.70 12.99 31.16
N ALA A 128 10.33 12.96 32.34
CA ALA A 128 9.75 13.54 33.56
C ALA A 128 9.69 15.08 33.56
N ARG A 129 10.49 15.77 32.73
CA ARG A 129 10.53 17.25 32.65
C ARG A 129 9.46 17.84 31.72
N LEU A 130 8.71 17.00 31.00
CA LEU A 130 7.62 17.42 30.11
C LEU A 130 6.21 17.12 30.66
N GLY A 131 6.09 16.62 31.91
CA GLY A 131 4.80 16.38 32.55
C GLY A 131 3.95 15.27 31.90
N ILE A 132 4.56 14.42 31.06
CA ILE A 132 3.86 13.33 30.37
C ILE A 132 3.92 12.09 31.26
N THR A 133 2.77 11.62 31.72
CA THR A 133 2.67 10.41 32.54
C THR A 133 2.57 9.16 31.67
N GLU A 134 2.93 8.01 32.24
CA GLU A 134 2.85 6.70 31.56
C GLU A 134 1.39 6.32 31.16
N GLN A 135 0.39 7.00 31.73
CA GLN A 135 -1.03 6.83 31.40
C GLN A 135 -1.47 7.56 30.12
N ASP A 136 -0.70 8.52 29.59
CA ASP A 136 -1.06 9.24 28.36
C ASP A 136 -0.63 8.51 27.07
N VAL A 137 0.39 7.65 27.14
CA VAL A 137 0.85 6.86 25.97
C VAL A 137 -0.12 5.71 25.66
N ALA A 138 -0.87 5.24 26.65
CA ALA A 138 -1.89 4.21 26.49
C ALA A 138 -3.16 4.70 25.75
N GLY A 139 -3.38 6.01 25.64
CA GLY A 139 -4.53 6.59 24.94
C GLY A 139 -4.33 6.81 23.42
N ALA A 140 -3.09 6.82 22.94
CA ALA A 140 -2.75 7.18 21.55
C ALA A 140 -2.55 5.98 20.61
N VAL A 141 -2.63 4.74 21.12
CA VAL A 141 -2.45 3.51 20.32
C VAL A 141 -3.64 2.57 20.53
N GLY A 142 -4.83 3.03 20.15
CA GLY A 142 -6.10 2.34 20.36
C GLY A 142 -6.91 2.08 19.09
N TRP A 143 -6.32 1.52 18.03
CA TRP A 143 -7.06 0.96 16.87
C TRP A 143 -6.39 -0.32 16.35
N ALA A 144 -6.55 -1.44 17.07
CA ALA A 144 -6.22 -2.79 16.56
C ALA A 144 -6.83 -3.94 17.41
N ARG A 145 -8.16 -4.06 17.43
CA ARG A 145 -8.98 -5.29 17.62
C ARG A 145 -10.44 -4.82 17.77
N GLY A 146 -11.39 -5.28 16.99
CA GLY A 146 -11.79 -6.68 16.84
C GLY A 146 -13.00 -6.92 17.75
N ARG A 147 -14.13 -7.27 17.12
CA ARG A 147 -15.48 -7.54 17.66
C ARG A 147 -15.52 -8.56 18.83
N GLU A 148 -16.74 -8.69 19.38
CA GLU A 148 -17.27 -9.69 20.33
C GLU A 148 -17.26 -9.19 21.78
N GLY A 149 -18.32 -9.24 22.59
CA GLY A 149 -19.69 -9.74 22.47
C GLY A 149 -20.34 -9.52 23.85
N LYS A 150 -21.66 -9.28 23.87
CA LYS A 150 -22.50 -9.22 25.09
C LYS A 150 -22.33 -10.52 25.91
N PRO A 151 -22.47 -10.52 27.25
CA PRO A 151 -23.81 -10.59 27.85
C PRO A 151 -23.98 -9.85 29.20
N GLY A 152 -25.24 -9.65 29.60
CA GLY A 152 -25.69 -9.03 30.85
C GLY A 152 -26.91 -8.17 30.59
#